data_AF-A0A800C5N5-F1
#
_entry.id   AF-A0A800C5N5-F1
#
_cell.length_a   1.000
_cell.length_b   1.000
_cell.length_c   1.000
_cell.angle_alpha   90.00
_cell.angle_beta   90.00
_cell.angle_gamma   90.00
#
_symmetry.space_group_name_H-M   'P 1'
#
loop_
_entity.id
_entity.type
_entity.pdbx_description
1 polymer ?
#
loop_
_entity_poly.entity_id
_entity_poly.type
_entity_poly.pdbx_seq_one_letter_code
_entity_poly.pdbx_strand_id
1 'polypeptide(L)'
;MLPVVSPIVKLVAIFTLIIVLMKLRLSLGALRDNCEDFVMTEKIKIEELPVSEEFLREKRLLQDRGELALIADGQPFRHLGYFSLNPGENHFRGGHYHKGKTEHFYVISGELEVSLVDLETNEETTIRLRAGHRVRIRPMCAHRFRAVEPAQVIEYYDALYDPEDDHPYHDFC
;
A
#
# COMPACT_ATOMS: atom_id res chain seq x y z
N MET A 1 12.16 -58.51 -31.74
CA MET A 1 13.27 -57.54 -31.81
C MET A 1 12.85 -56.29 -31.06
N LEU A 2 13.52 -55.94 -29.96
CA LEU A 2 13.25 -54.70 -29.21
C LEU A 2 13.96 -53.52 -29.91
N PRO A 3 13.35 -52.33 -30.00
CA PRO A 3 13.99 -51.19 -30.65
C PRO A 3 15.12 -50.66 -29.78
N VAL A 4 16.32 -50.56 -30.36
CA VAL A 4 17.48 -49.89 -29.76
C VAL A 4 17.24 -48.39 -29.89
N VAL A 5 16.77 -47.76 -28.82
CA VAL A 5 16.59 -46.30 -28.78
C VAL A 5 17.97 -45.65 -28.72
N SER A 6 18.26 -44.81 -29.73
CA SER A 6 19.54 -44.11 -29.89
C SER A 6 19.95 -43.36 -28.59
N PRO A 7 21.24 -43.40 -28.20
CA PRO A 7 21.73 -42.71 -27.00
C PRO A 7 21.46 -41.20 -27.04
N ILE A 8 21.34 -40.60 -28.22
CA ILE A 8 21.00 -39.19 -28.42
C ILE A 8 19.58 -38.88 -27.94
N VAL A 9 18.62 -39.79 -28.18
CA VAL A 9 17.21 -39.62 -27.77
C VAL A 9 17.08 -39.70 -26.25
N LYS A 10 17.89 -40.55 -25.59
CA LYS A 10 17.95 -40.61 -24.13
C LYS A 10 18.53 -39.32 -23.52
N LEU A 11 19.53 -38.73 -24.16
CA LEU A 11 20.16 -37.49 -23.68
C LEU A 11 19.20 -36.28 -23.78
N VAL A 12 18.44 -36.18 -24.87
CA VAL A 12 17.43 -35.12 -25.06
C VAL A 12 16.28 -35.25 -24.04
N ALA A 13 15.84 -36.48 -23.75
CA ALA A 13 14.82 -36.73 -22.73
C ALA A 13 15.28 -36.32 -21.32
N ILE A 14 16.54 -36.62 -20.96
CA ILE A 14 17.13 -36.22 -19.67
C ILE A 14 17.25 -34.70 -19.58
N PHE A 15 17.71 -34.04 -20.64
CA PHE A 15 17.85 -32.57 -20.65
C PHE A 15 16.49 -31.86 -20.53
N THR A 16 15.47 -32.40 -21.19
CA THR A 16 14.09 -31.89 -21.11
C THR A 16 13.52 -32.08 -19.71
N LEU A 17 13.76 -33.25 -19.09
CA LEU A 17 13.35 -33.52 -17.71
C LEU A 17 14.04 -32.60 -16.70
N ILE A 18 15.32 -32.30 -16.88
CA ILE A 18 16.07 -31.36 -16.03
C ILE A 18 15.49 -29.94 -16.16
N ILE A 19 15.19 -29.48 -17.37
CA ILE A 19 14.58 -28.15 -17.58
C ILE A 19 13.19 -28.08 -16.95
N VAL A 20 12.37 -29.14 -17.08
CA VAL A 20 11.05 -29.23 -16.44
C VAL A 20 11.19 -29.22 -14.92
N LEU A 21 12.13 -29.99 -14.35
CA LEU A 21 12.39 -30.02 -12.92
C LEU A 21 12.94 -28.68 -12.40
N MET A 22 13.78 -27.97 -13.17
CA MET A 22 14.25 -26.63 -12.83
C MET A 22 13.13 -25.59 -12.86
N LYS A 23 12.23 -25.64 -13.86
CA LYS A 23 11.01 -24.81 -13.89
C LYS A 23 10.06 -25.14 -12.74
N LEU A 24 9.91 -26.42 -12.40
CA LEU A 24 9.12 -26.84 -11.24
C LEU A 24 9.75 -26.35 -9.94
N ARG A 25 11.08 -26.36 -9.82
CA ARG A 25 11.81 -25.86 -8.63
C ARG A 25 11.76 -24.34 -8.51
N LEU A 26 11.77 -23.60 -9.62
CA LEU A 26 11.52 -22.15 -9.66
C LEU A 26 10.06 -21.82 -9.29
N SER A 27 9.10 -22.61 -9.80
CA SER A 27 7.68 -22.47 -9.45
C SER A 27 7.39 -22.86 -7.99
N LEU A 28 8.04 -23.90 -7.45
CA LEU A 28 7.94 -24.26 -6.03
C LEU A 28 8.70 -23.28 -5.13
N GLY A 29 9.78 -22.65 -5.63
CA GLY A 29 10.49 -21.58 -4.95
C GLY A 29 9.65 -20.31 -4.83
N ALA A 30 8.83 -20.01 -5.84
CA ALA A 30 7.83 -18.94 -5.82
C ALA A 30 6.55 -19.28 -5.05
N LEU A 31 6.38 -20.54 -4.59
CA LEU A 31 5.26 -21.00 -3.76
C LEU A 31 5.67 -21.19 -2.29
N ARG A 32 6.82 -20.61 -1.89
CA ARG A 32 7.34 -20.68 -0.52
C ARG A 32 7.20 -19.38 0.28
N ASP A 33 6.39 -18.45 -0.21
CA ASP A 33 5.89 -17.32 0.56
C ASP A 33 4.47 -17.65 1.01
N ASN A 34 4.34 -18.32 2.14
CA ASN A 34 3.09 -18.41 2.89
C ASN A 34 3.42 -18.70 4.36
N CYS A 35 3.30 -17.65 5.17
CA CYS A 35 2.76 -17.63 6.54
C CYS A 35 3.45 -16.51 7.36
N GLU A 36 3.09 -15.26 7.06
CA GLU A 36 2.72 -14.29 8.10
C GLU A 36 1.42 -13.64 7.62
N ASP A 37 0.36 -14.41 7.81
CA ASP A 37 -1.02 -14.01 7.60
C ASP A 37 -1.43 -13.05 8.73
N PHE A 38 -1.85 -11.85 8.29
CA PHE A 38 -3.12 -11.22 8.70
C PHE A 38 -3.30 -10.76 10.16
N VAL A 39 -2.83 -9.56 10.53
CA VAL A 39 -3.62 -8.66 11.42
C VAL A 39 -3.63 -7.17 11.00
N MET A 40 -2.60 -6.64 10.32
CA MET A 40 -2.62 -5.24 9.81
C MET A 40 -3.74 -4.93 8.79
N THR A 41 -4.33 -5.95 8.16
CA THR A 41 -5.38 -5.79 7.13
C THR A 41 -6.65 -5.14 7.67
N GLU A 42 -6.91 -5.20 8.98
CA GLU A 42 -8.06 -4.52 9.57
C GLU A 42 -7.77 -3.05 9.87
N LYS A 43 -6.59 -2.66 10.34
CA LYS A 43 -6.36 -1.24 10.67
C LYS A 43 -6.28 -0.35 9.44
N ILE A 44 -5.90 -0.91 8.31
CA ILE A 44 -5.52 -0.13 7.14
C ILE A 44 -6.23 -0.66 5.91
N LYS A 45 -6.87 0.25 5.18
CA LYS A 45 -7.43 -0.04 3.86
C LYS A 45 -6.81 0.88 2.82
N ILE A 46 -6.15 0.31 1.82
CA ILE A 46 -5.59 1.05 0.69
C ILE A 46 -6.43 0.75 -0.54
N GLU A 47 -6.81 1.79 -1.26
CA GLU A 47 -7.56 1.72 -2.51
C GLU A 47 -6.88 2.61 -3.55
N GLU A 48 -6.86 2.20 -4.80
CA GLU A 48 -6.48 3.07 -5.91
C GLU A 48 -7.77 3.56 -6.58
N LEU A 49 -7.95 4.87 -6.69
CA LEU A 49 -9.11 5.41 -7.38
C LEU A 49 -9.06 5.03 -8.87
N PRO A 50 -10.14 4.49 -9.44
CA PRO A 50 -10.14 4.06 -10.83
C PRO A 50 -9.94 5.26 -11.76
N VAL A 51 -9.08 5.09 -12.77
CA VAL A 51 -8.98 6.04 -13.88
C VAL A 51 -10.05 5.68 -14.91
N SER A 52 -11.03 6.56 -15.13
CA SER A 52 -12.14 6.28 -16.05
C SER A 52 -12.78 7.55 -16.62
N GLU A 53 -13.24 7.48 -17.87
CA GLU A 53 -14.09 8.49 -18.49
C GLU A 53 -15.56 8.38 -18.07
N GLU A 54 -15.99 7.20 -17.62
CA GLU A 54 -17.37 6.94 -17.18
C GLU A 54 -17.77 7.82 -15.99
N PHE A 55 -19.06 8.11 -15.85
CA PHE A 55 -19.55 8.83 -14.69
C PHE A 55 -19.53 7.91 -13.45
N LEU A 56 -18.55 8.12 -12.59
CA LEU A 56 -18.42 7.46 -11.29
C LEU A 56 -18.38 8.53 -10.19
N ARG A 57 -18.90 8.16 -9.02
CA ARG A 57 -18.93 9.03 -7.83
C ARG A 57 -17.53 9.26 -7.25
N GLU A 58 -16.66 8.25 -7.37
CA GLU A 58 -15.26 8.31 -6.97
C GLU A 58 -14.40 7.78 -8.12
N LYS A 59 -13.51 8.62 -8.66
CA LYS A 59 -12.64 8.30 -9.79
C LYS A 59 -11.56 9.35 -10.02
N ARG A 60 -10.61 9.01 -10.88
CA ARG A 60 -9.71 9.94 -11.55
C ARG A 60 -10.08 10.03 -13.03
N LEU A 61 -9.98 11.23 -13.61
CA LEU A 61 -10.12 11.49 -15.03
C LEU A 61 -8.87 12.24 -15.48
N LEU A 62 -8.06 11.59 -16.30
CA LEU A 62 -6.80 12.13 -16.82
C LEU A 62 -7.00 12.58 -18.27
N GLN A 63 -6.68 13.84 -18.57
CA GLN A 63 -6.84 14.44 -19.90
C GLN A 63 -5.69 15.41 -20.17
N ASP A 64 -5.50 15.84 -21.42
CA ASP A 64 -4.47 16.83 -21.78
C ASP A 64 -4.60 18.16 -21.02
N ARG A 65 -5.81 18.51 -20.59
CA ARG A 65 -6.11 19.70 -19.77
C ARG A 65 -5.84 19.52 -18.26
N GLY A 66 -5.33 18.37 -17.85
CA GLY A 66 -5.04 18.03 -16.46
C GLY A 66 -5.91 16.90 -15.89
N GLU A 67 -5.88 16.76 -14.57
CA GLU A 67 -6.58 15.73 -13.81
C GLU A 67 -7.80 16.29 -13.06
N LEU A 68 -8.91 15.54 -13.09
CA LEU A 68 -10.01 15.67 -12.13
C LEU A 68 -10.02 14.43 -11.23
N ALA A 69 -9.96 14.63 -9.91
CA ALA A 69 -10.12 13.56 -8.93
C ALA A 69 -11.40 13.79 -8.10
N LEU A 70 -12.33 12.85 -8.17
CA LEU A 70 -13.48 12.74 -7.28
C LEU A 70 -13.09 11.78 -6.15
N ILE A 71 -12.65 12.35 -5.02
CA ILE A 71 -11.87 11.61 -4.01
C ILE A 71 -12.74 10.78 -3.05
N ALA A 72 -13.87 11.35 -2.63
CA ALA A 72 -14.80 10.72 -1.71
C ALA A 72 -16.18 11.37 -1.85
N ASP A 73 -17.23 10.57 -1.67
CA ASP A 73 -18.61 11.03 -1.83
C ASP A 73 -19.55 10.47 -0.73
N GLY A 74 -20.42 11.33 -0.21
CA GLY A 74 -21.46 10.97 0.75
C GLY A 74 -21.03 10.88 2.22
N GLN A 75 -19.74 10.95 2.54
CA GLN A 75 -19.26 10.99 3.93
C GLN A 75 -19.17 12.44 4.44
N PRO A 76 -19.61 12.74 5.67
CA PRO A 76 -19.43 14.06 6.25
C PRO A 76 -17.95 14.31 6.54
N PHE A 77 -17.43 15.46 6.13
CA PHE A 77 -16.12 15.96 6.57
C PHE A 77 -16.30 17.08 7.58
N ARG A 78 -15.65 16.92 8.72
CA ARG A 78 -15.57 17.98 9.75
C ARG A 78 -14.14 18.51 9.89
N HIS A 79 -13.19 17.85 9.24
CA HIS A 79 -11.82 18.31 9.06
C HIS A 79 -11.31 17.97 7.66
N LEU A 80 -10.55 18.90 7.08
CA LEU A 80 -9.84 18.74 5.81
C LEU A 80 -8.46 19.39 5.95
N GLY A 81 -7.43 18.57 5.84
CA GLY A 81 -6.03 18.98 5.82
C GLY A 81 -5.44 18.82 4.41
N TYR A 82 -4.42 19.63 4.14
CA TYR A 82 -3.53 19.44 3.01
C TYR A 82 -2.11 19.55 3.52
N PHE A 83 -1.23 18.66 3.06
CA PHE A 83 0.19 18.81 3.29
C PHE A 83 1.00 18.45 2.06
N SER A 84 2.14 19.13 1.93
CA SER A 84 3.25 18.69 1.09
C SER A 84 4.36 18.13 1.96
N LEU A 85 5.07 17.12 1.47
CA LEU A 85 6.22 16.54 2.14
C LEU A 85 7.37 16.37 1.16
N ASN A 86 8.53 16.93 1.50
CA ASN A 86 9.76 16.73 0.73
C ASN A 86 10.59 15.60 1.35
N PRO A 87 11.37 14.86 0.55
CA PRO A 87 12.31 13.88 1.09
C PRO A 87 13.30 14.52 2.07
N GLY A 88 13.78 13.74 3.02
CA GLY A 88 14.78 14.16 4.01
C GLY A 88 14.76 13.31 5.26
N GLU A 89 15.93 13.12 5.87
CA GLU A 89 16.12 12.26 7.05
C GLU A 89 15.19 12.63 8.22
N ASN A 90 14.99 13.93 8.43
CA ASN A 90 14.13 14.47 9.50
C ASN A 90 12.80 15.04 8.98
N HIS A 91 12.44 14.77 7.72
CA HIS A 91 11.18 15.22 7.13
C HIS A 91 10.14 14.11 7.22
N PHE A 92 9.18 14.26 8.13
CA PHE A 92 8.03 13.38 8.21
C PHE A 92 6.76 14.14 8.65
N ARG A 93 5.62 13.49 8.45
CA ARG A 93 4.30 13.86 9.02
C ARG A 93 3.72 12.64 9.74
N GLY A 94 2.81 12.85 10.68
CA GLY A 94 2.42 11.82 11.64
C GLY A 94 3.47 11.67 12.74
N GLY A 95 3.77 10.44 13.12
CA GLY A 95 4.53 10.16 14.33
C GLY A 95 3.62 10.07 15.57
N HIS A 96 2.38 9.68 15.36
CA HIS A 96 1.35 9.60 16.38
C HIS A 96 0.34 8.50 16.06
N TYR A 97 -0.62 8.30 16.95
CA TYR A 97 -1.83 7.52 16.74
C TYR A 97 -3.04 8.22 17.37
N HIS A 98 -4.22 7.77 16.95
CA HIS A 98 -5.50 8.17 17.55
C HIS A 98 -6.19 7.00 18.24
N LYS A 99 -6.90 7.25 19.34
CA LYS A 99 -7.70 6.22 20.05
C LYS A 99 -9.13 6.12 19.52
N GLY A 100 -9.68 7.21 19.02
CA GLY A 100 -11.06 7.28 18.53
C GLY A 100 -11.18 7.57 17.03
N LYS A 101 -10.31 8.42 16.48
CA LYS A 101 -10.43 8.90 15.10
C LYS A 101 -10.01 7.88 14.04
N THR A 102 -10.81 7.78 12.98
CA THR A 102 -10.42 7.15 11.71
C THR A 102 -10.03 8.24 10.73
N GLU A 103 -8.87 8.12 10.12
CA GLU A 103 -8.34 9.10 9.18
C GLU A 103 -8.35 8.56 7.75
N HIS A 104 -8.51 9.47 6.81
CA HIS A 104 -8.40 9.19 5.39
C HIS A 104 -7.35 10.10 4.76
N PHE A 105 -6.51 9.52 3.92
CA PHE A 105 -5.52 10.26 3.16
C PHE A 105 -5.65 9.94 1.66
N TYR A 106 -5.53 10.94 0.81
CA TYR A 106 -5.46 10.80 -0.64
C TYR A 106 -4.18 11.43 -1.18
N VAL A 107 -3.37 10.64 -1.88
CA VAL A 107 -2.13 11.14 -2.49
C VAL A 107 -2.45 11.79 -3.82
N ILE A 108 -2.23 13.10 -3.91
CA ILE A 108 -2.40 13.88 -5.15
C ILE A 108 -1.24 13.60 -6.10
N SER A 109 -0.01 13.66 -5.58
CA SER A 109 1.22 13.55 -6.37
C SER A 109 2.38 13.02 -5.52
N GLY A 110 3.43 12.53 -6.20
CA GLY A 110 4.64 11.99 -5.58
C GLY A 110 4.47 10.57 -5.06
N GLU A 111 5.46 10.15 -4.27
CA GLU A 111 5.52 8.83 -3.64
C GLU A 111 5.91 8.97 -2.17
N LEU A 112 5.20 8.22 -1.32
CA LEU A 112 5.38 8.17 0.12
C LEU A 112 5.69 6.75 0.56
N GLU A 113 6.49 6.65 1.61
CA GLU A 113 6.59 5.48 2.46
C GLU A 113 5.88 5.77 3.78
N VAL A 114 5.04 4.85 4.24
CA VAL A 114 4.30 5.00 5.49
C VAL A 114 4.64 3.85 6.41
N SER A 115 5.32 4.15 7.51
CA SER A 115 5.56 3.21 8.61
C SER A 115 4.31 3.14 9.47
N LEU A 116 3.89 1.94 9.84
CA LEU A 116 2.63 1.67 10.51
C LEU A 116 2.83 0.65 11.62
N VAL A 117 2.23 0.90 12.78
CA VAL A 117 2.23 -0.02 13.92
C VAL A 117 0.82 -0.13 14.47
N ASP A 118 0.26 -1.34 14.49
CA ASP A 118 -0.98 -1.61 15.24
C ASP A 118 -0.64 -1.82 16.72
N LEU A 119 -1.10 -0.90 17.57
CA LEU A 119 -0.78 -0.90 18.99
C LEU A 119 -1.54 -1.96 19.78
N GLU A 120 -2.55 -2.61 19.18
CA GLU A 120 -3.28 -3.70 19.82
C GLU A 120 -2.55 -5.04 19.64
N THR A 121 -1.84 -5.23 18.53
CA THR A 121 -1.15 -6.49 18.18
C THR A 121 0.37 -6.37 18.22
N ASN A 122 0.89 -5.14 18.18
CA ASN A 122 2.30 -4.80 17.94
C ASN A 122 2.82 -5.28 16.58
N GLU A 123 1.93 -5.51 15.61
CA GLU A 123 2.36 -5.74 14.23
C GLU A 123 2.84 -4.44 13.60
N GLU A 124 3.93 -4.56 12.84
CA GLU A 124 4.54 -3.45 12.13
C GLU A 124 4.55 -3.73 10.64
N THR A 125 4.29 -2.70 9.84
CA THR A 125 4.43 -2.80 8.39
C THR A 125 4.84 -1.46 7.79
N THR A 126 5.33 -1.52 6.56
CA THR A 126 5.65 -0.33 5.78
C THR A 126 5.00 -0.46 4.42
N ILE A 127 4.25 0.56 4.01
CA ILE A 127 3.55 0.59 2.74
C ILE A 127 4.05 1.72 1.85
N ARG A 128 3.90 1.55 0.53
CA ARG A 128 4.17 2.60 -0.46
C ARG A 128 2.87 3.18 -0.99
N LEU A 129 2.74 4.50 -0.94
CA LEU A 129 1.60 5.23 -1.48
C LEU A 129 2.06 6.13 -2.64
N ARG A 130 1.26 6.18 -3.69
CA ARG A 130 1.51 6.99 -4.90
C ARG A 130 0.25 7.73 -5.32
N ALA A 131 0.39 8.68 -6.23
CA ALA A 131 -0.73 9.45 -6.80
C ALA A 131 -1.94 8.57 -7.14
N GLY A 132 -3.11 8.93 -6.63
CA GLY A 132 -4.36 8.20 -6.82
C GLY A 132 -4.67 7.14 -5.76
N HIS A 133 -3.71 6.82 -4.88
CA HIS A 133 -4.00 6.01 -3.70
C HIS A 133 -4.80 6.81 -2.67
N ARG A 134 -5.83 6.16 -2.14
CA ARG A 134 -6.54 6.54 -0.92
C ARG A 134 -6.23 5.50 0.16
N VAL A 135 -5.85 5.96 1.34
CA VAL A 135 -5.69 5.09 2.52
C VAL A 135 -6.64 5.52 3.62
N ARG A 136 -7.22 4.53 4.30
CA ARG A 136 -7.94 4.71 5.56
C ARG A 136 -7.13 4.07 6.67
N ILE A 137 -6.88 4.82 7.73
CA ILE A 137 -6.18 4.37 8.94
C ILE A 137 -7.17 4.41 10.11
N ARG A 138 -7.43 3.26 10.72
CA ARG A 138 -8.34 3.12 11.87
C ARG A 138 -7.62 3.46 13.19
N PRO A 139 -8.36 3.69 14.28
CA PRO A 139 -7.76 3.98 15.58
C PRO A 139 -6.81 2.88 16.06
N MET A 140 -5.92 3.26 16.97
CA MET A 140 -4.85 2.45 17.55
C MET A 140 -3.78 2.03 16.54
N CYS A 141 -3.70 2.70 15.39
CA CYS A 141 -2.63 2.51 14.42
C CYS A 141 -1.71 3.74 14.38
N ALA A 142 -0.51 3.59 14.94
CA ALA A 142 0.52 4.61 14.83
C ALA A 142 1.04 4.65 13.40
N HIS A 143 1.21 5.86 12.87
CA HIS A 143 1.59 6.03 11.48
C HIS A 143 2.55 7.20 11.28
N ARG A 144 3.49 7.05 10.34
CA ARG A 144 4.50 8.06 10.01
C ARG A 144 4.76 8.07 8.51
N PHE A 145 4.50 9.21 7.87
CA PHE A 145 4.70 9.44 6.45
C PHE A 145 6.09 10.02 6.20
N ARG A 146 6.82 9.43 5.26
CA ARG A 146 8.06 9.95 4.69
C ARG A 146 7.92 10.06 3.18
N ALA A 147 8.43 11.15 2.61
CA ALA A 147 8.46 11.31 1.16
C ALA A 147 9.66 10.57 0.56
N VAL A 148 9.36 9.72 -0.41
CA VAL A 148 10.34 9.11 -1.31
C VAL A 148 10.68 10.12 -2.40
N GLU A 149 9.63 10.77 -2.92
CA GLU A 149 9.67 11.91 -3.82
C GLU A 149 8.78 13.03 -3.27
N PRO A 150 8.98 14.31 -3.64
CA PRO A 150 8.10 15.39 -3.22
C PRO A 150 6.62 15.04 -3.46
N ALA A 151 5.86 14.99 -2.37
CA ALA A 151 4.50 14.48 -2.38
C ALA A 151 3.50 15.51 -1.86
N GLN A 152 2.27 15.42 -2.35
CA GLN A 152 1.14 16.23 -1.93
C GLN A 152 -0.03 15.33 -1.54
N VAL A 153 -0.63 15.60 -0.38
CA VAL A 153 -1.62 14.72 0.24
C VAL A 153 -2.77 15.54 0.79
N ILE A 154 -3.99 15.03 0.63
CA ILE A 154 -5.18 15.50 1.32
C ILE A 154 -5.45 14.55 2.48
N GLU A 155 -5.73 15.11 3.65
CA GLU A 155 -6.16 14.40 4.85
C GLU A 155 -7.60 14.82 5.18
N TYR A 156 -8.47 13.89 5.56
CA TYR A 156 -9.83 14.22 5.96
C TYR A 156 -10.43 13.18 6.90
N TYR A 157 -11.37 13.63 7.73
CA TYR A 157 -12.12 12.81 8.66
C TYR A 157 -13.42 13.49 9.12
N ASP A 158 -14.29 12.73 9.79
CA ASP A 158 -15.65 13.10 10.17
C ASP A 158 -15.78 13.66 11.59
N ALA A 159 -14.66 13.96 12.25
CA ALA A 159 -14.58 14.56 13.59
C ALA A 159 -13.91 15.95 13.56
N LEU A 160 -14.09 16.74 14.63
CA LEU A 160 -13.25 17.93 14.86
C LEU A 160 -11.88 17.49 15.38
N TYR A 161 -10.89 18.37 15.25
CA TYR A 161 -9.61 18.15 15.91
C TYR A 161 -9.81 18.09 17.44
N ASP A 162 -9.25 17.05 18.05
CA ASP A 162 -9.23 16.83 19.49
C ASP A 162 -7.79 16.51 19.92
N PRO A 163 -7.13 17.40 20.68
CA PRO A 163 -5.77 17.16 21.15
C PRO A 163 -5.67 16.01 22.16
N GLU A 164 -6.76 15.61 22.83
CA GLU A 164 -6.75 14.47 23.76
C GLU A 164 -6.73 13.13 23.03
N ASP A 165 -7.09 13.11 21.75
CA ASP A 165 -7.03 11.93 20.88
C ASP A 165 -5.71 11.85 20.09
N ASP A 166 -4.84 12.85 20.14
CA ASP A 166 -3.58 12.90 19.36
C ASP A 166 -2.38 12.50 20.24
N HIS A 167 -1.96 11.24 20.11
CA HIS A 167 -0.94 10.66 20.99
C HIS A 167 0.39 10.42 20.26
N PRO A 168 1.51 11.01 20.72
CA PRO A 168 2.80 10.80 20.08
C PRO A 168 3.24 9.34 20.17
N TYR A 169 3.91 8.87 19.12
CA TYR A 169 4.54 7.56 19.06
C TYR A 169 5.91 7.68 18.41
N HIS A 170 6.92 7.06 19.02
CA HIS A 170 8.31 7.24 18.61
C HIS A 170 8.98 5.93 18.16
N ASP A 171 8.42 4.79 18.55
CA ASP A 171 9.01 3.46 18.37
C ASP A 171 8.66 2.85 17.00
N PHE A 172 8.81 3.62 15.94
CA PHE A 172 8.77 3.08 14.58
C PHE A 172 10.13 2.50 14.23
N CYS A 173 10.16 1.27 13.69
CA CYS A 173 11.35 0.70 13.05
C CYS A 173 11.90 1.57 11.90
#